data_AF-A0A382C9H3-F1
#
_entry.id   AF-A0A382C9H3-F1
#
_cell.length_a   1.000
_cell.length_b   1.000
_cell.length_c   1.000
_cell.angle_alpha   90.00
_cell.angle_beta   90.00
_cell.angle_gamma   90.00
#
_symmetry.space_group_name_H-M   'P 1'
#
loop_
_entity.id
_entity.type
_entity.pdbx_description
1 polymer ?
#
loop_
_entity_poly.entity_id
_entity_poly.type
_entity_poly.pdbx_seq_one_letter_code
_entity_poly.pdbx_strand_id
1 'polypeptide(L)'
;VAREEFWQTVGTKAFWIGLAAFPVIIALAIAVPLFLEKAKEARPYVVIDHSGFLLNAVEQAVYGEDLTQIGQRGRELRREDNEGYAALPDPIRAYVAAWMGLDEPDRPLLVEALGRRAFGDASATPFEFVDSGGVALFQWWEEADPAKVDERHDIELARRHYERRPVPADLDTIGWLNDQIHSGKLFAYFVIGPDPVTSDEGCRYVSNNLTDRGLRNWFSRRAERIVREHRMERSGVAPDTADWIQASLAFEARKIDERGDVEEVKDRDKFRQFVPLIFTYLLWLAVFTSSQMLITSTIEEKSARIMEILVSSVSPEELMLGKIAGVAGAGLIVVGSWATILFGAIAIIPKVMGADIDLGGAAADPLFLASFVMYFLLGYLFYASLLVGVGSLCGTLKEAQN
;
A
#
# COMPACT_ATOMS: atom_id res chain seq x y z
N VAL A 1 -37.66 1.08 -31.46
CA VAL A 1 -36.20 1.09 -31.67
C VAL A 1 -35.42 1.30 -30.37
N ALA A 2 -35.28 2.50 -29.82
CA ALA A 2 -34.36 2.74 -28.67
C ALA A 2 -34.55 1.81 -27.45
N ARG A 3 -35.81 1.60 -27.04
CA ARG A 3 -36.13 0.67 -25.95
C ARG A 3 -35.68 -0.76 -26.26
N GLU A 4 -35.86 -1.19 -27.50
CA GLU A 4 -35.55 -2.54 -27.93
C GLU A 4 -34.04 -2.77 -27.97
N GLU A 5 -33.29 -1.83 -28.55
CA GLU A 5 -31.83 -1.78 -28.58
C GLU A 5 -31.23 -1.81 -27.17
N PHE A 6 -31.80 -1.03 -26.25
CA PHE A 6 -31.40 -1.04 -24.84
C PHE A 6 -31.56 -2.43 -24.22
N TRP A 7 -32.73 -3.07 -24.39
CA TRP A 7 -32.99 -4.40 -23.81
C TRP A 7 -32.21 -5.51 -24.50
N GLN A 8 -31.96 -5.41 -25.80
CA GLN A 8 -31.08 -6.33 -26.52
C GLN A 8 -29.64 -6.26 -26.01
N THR A 9 -29.19 -5.08 -25.57
CA THR A 9 -27.87 -4.92 -24.96
C THR A 9 -27.85 -5.43 -23.51
N VAL A 10 -28.72 -4.87 -22.65
CA VAL A 10 -28.73 -5.10 -21.19
C VAL A 10 -29.28 -6.48 -20.81
N GLY A 11 -30.12 -7.10 -21.64
CA GLY A 11 -30.69 -8.42 -21.38
C GLY A 11 -29.71 -9.59 -21.56
N THR A 12 -28.51 -9.34 -22.09
CA THR A 12 -27.54 -10.40 -22.34
C THR A 12 -26.76 -10.78 -21.10
N LYS A 13 -26.41 -12.06 -20.96
CA LYS A 13 -25.47 -12.52 -19.92
C LYS A 13 -24.10 -11.86 -20.08
N ALA A 14 -23.67 -11.63 -21.33
CA ALA A 14 -22.40 -10.99 -21.64
C ALA A 14 -22.32 -9.56 -21.06
N PHE A 15 -23.40 -8.78 -21.14
CA PHE A 15 -23.47 -7.46 -20.54
C PHE A 15 -23.23 -7.48 -19.03
N TRP A 16 -23.95 -8.33 -18.29
CA TRP A 16 -23.80 -8.43 -16.83
C TRP A 16 -22.45 -8.99 -16.40
N ILE A 17 -21.88 -9.93 -17.16
CA ILE A 17 -20.52 -10.44 -16.93
C ILE A 17 -19.50 -9.32 -17.15
N GLY A 18 -19.61 -8.57 -18.26
CA GLY A 18 -18.74 -7.44 -18.57
C GLY A 18 -18.85 -6.31 -17.53
N LEU A 19 -20.07 -6.03 -17.07
CA LEU A 19 -20.35 -5.07 -16.00
C LEU A 19 -19.64 -5.44 -14.69
N ALA A 20 -19.67 -6.71 -14.31
CA ALA A 20 -19.03 -7.21 -13.10
C ALA A 20 -17.51 -7.38 -13.24
N ALA A 21 -17.00 -7.64 -14.45
CA ALA A 21 -15.60 -7.94 -14.69
C ALA A 21 -14.66 -6.82 -14.21
N PHE A 22 -14.94 -5.56 -14.55
CA PHE A 22 -14.07 -4.45 -14.18
C PHE A 22 -13.96 -4.24 -12.66
N PRO A 23 -15.07 -4.16 -11.88
CA PRO A 23 -15.01 -4.10 -10.43
C PRO A 23 -14.29 -5.29 -9.80
N VAL A 24 -14.52 -6.50 -10.31
CA VAL A 24 -13.85 -7.71 -9.80
C VAL A 24 -12.35 -7.67 -10.08
N ILE A 25 -11.93 -7.24 -11.27
CA ILE A 25 -10.50 -7.07 -11.61
C ILE A 25 -9.85 -6.05 -10.69
N ILE A 26 -10.49 -4.90 -10.44
CA ILE A 26 -9.97 -3.89 -9.50
C ILE A 26 -9.91 -4.46 -8.08
N ALA A 27 -10.97 -5.12 -7.62
CA ALA A 27 -11.01 -5.73 -6.30
C ALA A 27 -9.89 -6.77 -6.13
N LEU A 28 -9.65 -7.62 -7.14
CA LEU A 28 -8.55 -8.57 -7.14
C LEU A 28 -7.19 -7.89 -7.23
N ALA A 29 -7.05 -6.84 -8.05
CA ALA A 29 -5.80 -6.08 -8.18
C ALA A 29 -5.39 -5.38 -6.88
N ILE A 30 -6.35 -5.00 -6.04
CA ILE A 30 -6.11 -4.43 -4.71
C ILE A 30 -5.93 -5.55 -3.66
N ALA A 31 -6.83 -6.53 -3.64
CA ALA A 31 -6.82 -7.59 -2.64
C ALA A 31 -5.61 -8.51 -2.76
N VAL A 32 -5.23 -8.93 -3.97
CA VAL A 32 -4.15 -9.91 -4.18
C VAL A 32 -2.82 -9.40 -3.61
N PRO A 33 -2.33 -8.19 -3.90
CA PRO A 33 -1.12 -7.67 -3.26
C PRO A 33 -1.22 -7.61 -1.73
N LEU A 34 -2.36 -7.18 -1.18
CA LEU A 34 -2.57 -7.10 0.27
C LEU A 34 -2.55 -8.49 0.93
N PHE A 35 -3.18 -9.49 0.31
CA PHE A 35 -3.14 -10.87 0.78
C PHE A 35 -1.75 -11.48 0.62
N LEU A 36 -1.06 -11.20 -0.48
CA LEU A 36 0.31 -11.66 -0.69
C LEU A 36 1.28 -11.03 0.31
N GLU A 37 1.08 -9.77 0.69
CA GLU A 37 1.88 -9.10 1.71
C GLU A 37 1.70 -9.74 3.08
N LYS A 38 0.45 -10.03 3.49
CA LYS A 38 0.16 -10.79 4.72
C LYS A 38 0.69 -12.23 4.68
N ALA A 39 0.76 -12.85 3.50
CA ALA A 39 1.22 -14.22 3.32
C ALA A 39 2.75 -14.35 3.14
N LYS A 40 3.52 -13.25 3.13
CA LYS A 40 4.98 -13.33 3.06
C LYS A 40 5.53 -13.82 4.39
N GLU A 41 5.99 -15.07 4.41
CA GLU A 41 6.85 -15.59 5.47
C GLU A 41 8.09 -14.68 5.64
N ALA A 42 8.59 -14.61 6.88
CA ALA A 42 9.79 -13.85 7.19
C ALA A 42 10.92 -14.27 6.25
N ARG A 43 11.60 -13.29 5.64
CA ARG A 43 12.70 -13.56 4.71
C ARG A 43 13.94 -13.93 5.52
N PRO A 44 14.44 -15.17 5.45
CA PRO A 44 15.65 -15.54 6.18
C PRO A 44 16.86 -14.86 5.54
N TYR A 45 17.69 -14.21 6.34
CA TYR A 45 18.91 -13.55 5.87
C TYR A 45 20.10 -13.77 6.80
N VAL A 46 21.31 -13.59 6.27
CA VAL A 46 22.55 -13.71 7.02
C VAL A 46 23.37 -12.42 6.87
N VAL A 47 24.15 -12.08 7.90
CA VAL A 47 25.11 -10.96 7.84
C VAL A 47 26.48 -11.46 8.26
N ILE A 48 27.46 -11.25 7.39
CA ILE A 48 28.88 -11.42 7.70
C ILE A 48 29.44 -10.03 8.02
N ASP A 49 29.83 -9.82 9.27
CA ASP A 49 30.36 -8.55 9.73
C ASP A 49 31.87 -8.60 9.96
N HIS A 50 32.65 -7.97 9.08
CA HIS A 50 34.10 -7.81 9.27
C HIS A 50 34.48 -6.55 10.05
N SER A 51 33.54 -5.63 10.30
CA SER A 51 33.78 -4.40 11.08
C SER A 51 33.82 -4.65 12.59
N GLY A 52 33.14 -5.71 13.05
CA GLY A 52 33.07 -6.11 14.46
C GLY A 52 32.12 -5.27 15.32
N PHE A 53 31.51 -4.21 14.78
CA PHE A 53 30.60 -3.35 15.54
C PHE A 53 29.24 -3.16 14.87
N LEU A 54 29.19 -3.08 13.53
CA LEU A 54 28.02 -2.58 12.82
C LEU A 54 26.80 -3.50 12.96
N LEU A 55 26.99 -4.81 12.88
CA LEU A 55 25.89 -5.77 13.04
C LEU A 55 25.29 -5.70 14.44
N ASN A 56 26.13 -5.64 15.48
CA ASN A 56 25.65 -5.52 16.86
C ASN A 56 24.87 -4.20 17.03
N ALA A 57 25.41 -3.08 16.55
CA ALA A 57 24.72 -1.79 16.62
C ALA A 57 23.36 -1.79 15.86
N VAL A 58 23.28 -2.47 14.71
CA VAL A 58 22.00 -2.64 14.00
C VAL A 58 21.01 -3.46 14.84
N GLU A 59 21.44 -4.55 15.47
CA GLU A 59 20.57 -5.34 16.34
C GLU A 59 20.10 -4.58 17.57
N GLN A 60 20.97 -3.78 18.19
CA GLN A 60 20.60 -2.89 19.29
C GLN A 60 19.54 -1.88 18.84
N ALA A 61 19.69 -1.31 17.63
CA ALA A 61 18.70 -0.39 17.06
C ALA A 61 17.36 -1.07 16.77
N VAL A 62 17.36 -2.28 16.21
CA VAL A 62 16.13 -3.06 15.95
C VAL A 62 15.42 -3.40 17.26
N TYR A 63 16.17 -3.85 18.26
CA TYR A 63 15.60 -4.15 19.58
C TYR A 63 15.00 -2.91 20.23
N GLY A 64 15.68 -1.76 20.18
CA GLY A 64 15.16 -0.52 20.74
C GLY A 64 13.87 -0.01 20.06
N GLU A 65 13.79 -0.15 18.73
CA GLU A 65 12.57 0.16 17.96
C GLU A 65 11.39 -0.72 18.40
N ASP A 66 11.63 -2.02 18.55
CA ASP A 66 10.62 -2.98 19.01
C ASP A 66 10.15 -2.67 20.44
N LEU A 67 11.08 -2.34 21.34
CA LEU A 67 10.77 -1.93 22.69
C LEU A 67 9.90 -0.68 22.72
N THR A 68 10.17 0.30 21.85
CA THR A 68 9.35 1.51 21.75
C THR A 68 7.93 1.17 21.33
N GLN A 69 7.77 0.33 20.29
CA GLN A 69 6.47 -0.11 19.82
C GLN A 69 5.70 -0.92 20.88
N ILE A 70 6.36 -1.86 21.55
CA ILE A 70 5.78 -2.65 22.65
C ILE A 70 5.29 -1.72 23.76
N GLY A 71 6.08 -0.71 24.14
CA GLY A 71 5.73 0.23 25.20
C GLY A 71 4.52 1.10 24.85
N GLN A 72 4.48 1.63 23.62
CA GLN A 72 3.37 2.42 23.10
C GLN A 72 2.08 1.60 22.99
N ARG A 73 2.13 0.46 22.28
CA ARG A 73 0.97 -0.38 22.05
C ARG A 73 0.48 -1.05 23.33
N GLY A 74 1.38 -1.49 24.20
CA GLY A 74 1.02 -2.05 25.50
C GLY A 74 0.25 -1.06 26.39
N ARG A 75 0.59 0.23 26.34
CA ARG A 75 -0.15 1.30 27.04
C ARG A 75 -1.56 1.47 26.48
N GLU A 76 -1.72 1.42 25.16
CA GLU A 76 -3.03 1.49 24.50
C GLU A 76 -3.90 0.28 24.84
N LEU A 77 -3.36 -0.94 24.71
CA LEU A 77 -4.05 -2.18 25.07
C LEU A 77 -4.53 -2.14 26.51
N ARG A 78 -3.70 -1.70 27.46
CA ARG A 78 -4.13 -1.59 28.86
C ARG A 78 -5.32 -0.64 29.06
N ARG A 79 -5.47 0.36 28.20
CA ARG A 79 -6.57 1.34 28.26
C ARG A 79 -7.84 0.84 27.58
N GLU A 80 -7.70 0.14 26.46
CA GLU A 80 -8.80 -0.17 25.53
C GLU A 80 -9.25 -1.63 25.61
N ASP A 81 -8.33 -2.56 25.91
CA ASP A 81 -8.55 -4.00 25.98
C ASP A 81 -7.74 -4.64 27.12
N ASN A 82 -8.31 -4.60 28.32
CA ASN A 82 -7.65 -5.13 29.51
C ASN A 82 -7.46 -6.66 29.47
N GLU A 83 -8.29 -7.40 28.73
CA GLU A 83 -8.11 -8.83 28.52
C GLU A 83 -6.94 -9.11 27.57
N GLY A 84 -6.83 -8.34 26.47
CA GLY A 84 -5.70 -8.38 25.56
C GLY A 84 -4.36 -8.05 26.25
N TYR A 85 -4.35 -7.06 27.14
CA TYR A 85 -3.17 -6.74 27.96
C TYR A 85 -2.82 -7.88 28.93
N ALA A 86 -3.82 -8.50 29.58
CA ALA A 86 -3.61 -9.63 30.49
C ALA A 86 -3.18 -10.92 29.77
N ALA A 87 -3.32 -11.00 28.45
CA ALA A 87 -2.84 -12.11 27.63
C ALA A 87 -1.37 -11.96 27.20
N LEU A 88 -0.76 -10.77 27.35
CA LEU A 88 0.64 -10.53 27.00
C LEU A 88 1.59 -11.39 27.86
N PRO A 89 2.72 -11.87 27.31
CA PRO A 89 3.78 -12.54 28.07
C PRO A 89 4.28 -11.72 29.27
N ASP A 90 4.67 -12.41 30.35
CA ASP A 90 5.16 -11.77 31.58
C ASP A 90 6.29 -10.76 31.36
N PRO A 91 7.33 -11.03 30.54
CA PRO A 91 8.40 -10.06 30.29
C PRO A 91 7.89 -8.78 29.63
N ILE A 92 6.94 -8.89 28.69
CA ILE A 92 6.32 -7.74 28.03
C ILE A 92 5.49 -6.94 29.04
N ARG A 93 4.66 -7.60 29.85
CA ARG A 93 3.83 -6.90 30.84
C ARG A 93 4.67 -6.17 31.87
N ALA A 94 5.75 -6.78 32.32
CA ALA A 94 6.69 -6.16 33.26
C ALA A 94 7.36 -4.94 32.63
N TYR A 95 7.79 -5.05 31.37
CA TYR A 95 8.35 -3.93 30.62
C TYR A 95 7.35 -2.80 30.41
N VAL A 96 6.12 -3.10 29.97
CA VAL A 96 5.08 -2.08 29.76
C VAL A 96 4.72 -1.40 31.08
N ALA A 97 4.69 -2.13 32.20
CA ALA A 97 4.50 -1.54 33.53
C ALA A 97 5.64 -0.57 33.89
N ALA A 98 6.90 -0.94 33.67
CA ALA A 98 8.05 -0.06 33.87
C ALA A 98 7.97 1.18 32.95
N TRP A 99 7.66 0.99 31.67
CA TRP A 99 7.50 2.05 30.68
C TRP A 99 6.44 3.08 31.04
N MET A 100 5.28 2.63 31.53
CA MET A 100 4.20 3.52 31.96
C MET A 100 4.50 4.25 33.26
N GLY A 101 5.41 3.72 34.08
CA GLY A 101 5.90 4.37 35.30
C GLY A 101 6.88 5.51 35.02
N LEU A 102 7.37 5.65 33.78
CA LEU A 102 8.30 6.69 33.37
C LEU A 102 7.61 7.88 32.70
N ASP A 103 8.19 9.06 32.96
CA ASP A 103 7.88 10.29 32.24
C ASP A 103 8.33 10.18 30.77
N GLU A 104 7.70 10.95 29.88
CA GLU A 104 8.01 10.93 28.45
C GLU A 104 9.49 11.09 28.07
N PRO A 105 10.27 12.00 28.68
CA PRO A 105 11.70 12.14 28.36
C PRO A 105 12.57 10.98 28.85
N ASP A 106 12.11 10.18 29.83
CA ASP A 106 12.90 9.07 30.39
C ASP A 106 12.71 7.76 29.62
N ARG A 107 11.62 7.63 28.86
CA ARG A 107 11.31 6.42 28.08
C ARG A 107 12.40 6.09 27.03
N PRO A 108 12.89 7.04 26.21
CA PRO A 108 13.97 6.76 25.27
C PRO A 108 15.26 6.31 25.96
N LEU A 109 15.57 6.84 27.16
CA LEU A 109 16.74 6.46 27.93
C LEU A 109 16.64 5.01 28.44
N LEU A 110 15.44 4.56 28.84
CA LEU A 110 15.20 3.15 29.18
C LEU A 110 15.38 2.24 27.95
N VAL A 111 14.83 2.62 26.80
CA VAL A 111 15.02 1.87 25.53
C VAL A 111 16.50 1.72 25.23
N GLU A 112 17.23 2.82 25.30
CA GLU A 112 18.65 2.85 24.98
C GLU A 112 19.46 1.95 25.93
N ALA A 113 19.18 2.02 27.23
CA ALA A 113 19.78 1.17 28.26
C ALA A 113 19.53 -0.33 28.00
N LEU A 114 18.29 -0.72 27.71
CA LEU A 114 17.92 -2.09 27.34
C LEU A 114 18.56 -2.51 26.00
N GLY A 115 18.60 -1.60 25.04
CA GLY A 115 19.19 -1.76 23.72
C GLY A 115 20.67 -2.11 23.79
N ARG A 116 21.44 -1.40 24.63
CA ARG A 116 22.87 -1.68 24.87
C ARG A 116 23.11 -2.99 25.60
N ARG A 117 22.06 -3.64 26.13
CA ARG A 117 22.12 -4.89 26.91
C ARG A 117 23.04 -4.78 28.13
N ALA A 118 23.03 -3.61 28.79
CA ALA A 118 23.84 -3.31 29.98
C ALA A 118 23.27 -3.96 31.26
N PHE A 119 22.89 -5.23 31.19
CA PHE A 119 22.25 -5.96 32.28
C PHE A 119 23.22 -6.23 33.42
N GLY A 120 22.83 -5.93 34.66
CA GLY A 120 23.63 -6.19 35.86
C GLY A 120 24.69 -5.13 36.16
N ASP A 121 24.71 -4.02 35.40
CA ASP A 121 25.53 -2.85 35.70
C ASP A 121 24.65 -1.71 36.25
N ALA A 122 24.37 -1.78 37.55
CA ALA A 122 23.59 -0.77 38.26
C ALA A 122 24.25 0.64 38.24
N SER A 123 25.51 0.75 37.80
CA SER A 123 26.18 2.05 37.61
C SER A 123 25.97 2.63 36.20
N ALA A 124 25.56 1.80 35.24
CA ALA A 124 25.36 2.21 33.85
C ALA A 124 23.98 2.82 33.59
N THR A 125 22.97 2.53 34.43
CA THR A 125 21.59 2.99 34.18
C THR A 125 20.84 3.28 35.48
N PRO A 126 19.98 4.32 35.54
CA PRO A 126 19.15 4.60 36.71
C PRO A 126 17.87 3.73 36.78
N PHE A 127 17.68 2.82 35.82
CA PHE A 127 16.42 2.10 35.64
C PHE A 127 16.48 0.70 36.25
N GLU A 128 15.84 0.51 37.40
CA GLU A 128 15.78 -0.78 38.12
C GLU A 128 15.33 -1.95 37.22
N PHE A 129 14.42 -1.67 36.27
CA PHE A 129 13.90 -2.68 35.35
C PHE A 129 14.98 -3.32 34.45
N VAL A 130 16.03 -2.57 34.09
CA VAL A 130 17.11 -3.10 33.24
C VAL A 130 17.77 -4.30 33.91
N ASP A 131 17.99 -4.23 35.21
CA ASP A 131 18.59 -5.31 35.99
C ASP A 131 17.58 -6.39 36.38
N SER A 132 16.36 -6.00 36.77
CA SER A 132 15.36 -6.94 37.30
C SER A 132 14.65 -7.76 36.21
N GLY A 133 14.49 -7.21 35.00
CA GLY A 133 13.65 -7.78 33.94
C GLY A 133 14.25 -7.72 32.54
N GLY A 134 15.32 -6.96 32.33
CA GLY A 134 15.92 -6.76 31.00
C GLY A 134 16.39 -8.06 30.33
N VAL A 135 17.02 -8.97 31.08
CA VAL A 135 17.48 -10.27 30.54
C VAL A 135 16.31 -11.12 30.06
N ALA A 136 15.25 -11.25 30.86
CA ALA A 136 14.08 -12.04 30.50
C ALA A 136 13.32 -11.43 29.30
N LEU A 137 13.27 -10.10 29.23
CA LEU A 137 12.68 -9.39 28.09
C LEU A 137 13.49 -9.61 26.81
N PHE A 138 14.82 -9.55 26.88
CA PHE A 138 15.68 -9.79 25.73
C PHE A 138 15.61 -11.25 25.26
N GLN A 139 15.63 -12.23 26.18
CA GLN A 139 15.46 -13.64 25.85
C GLN A 139 14.11 -13.90 25.17
N TRP A 140 13.03 -13.36 25.72
CA TRP A 140 11.72 -13.42 25.06
C TRP A 140 11.77 -12.78 23.67
N TRP A 141 12.40 -11.61 23.54
CA TRP A 141 12.52 -10.93 22.26
C TRP A 141 13.37 -11.73 21.28
N GLU A 142 14.36 -12.51 21.69
CA GLU A 142 15.15 -13.33 20.77
C GLU A 142 14.34 -14.54 20.28
N GLU A 143 13.67 -15.23 21.20
CA GLU A 143 12.96 -16.50 20.96
C GLU A 143 11.55 -16.35 20.38
N ALA A 144 10.91 -15.20 20.58
CA ALA A 144 9.54 -14.99 20.13
C ALA A 144 9.44 -15.11 18.60
N ASP A 145 8.34 -15.70 18.14
CA ASP A 145 7.95 -15.69 16.73
C ASP A 145 7.25 -14.36 16.43
N PRO A 146 7.87 -13.44 15.67
CA PRO A 146 7.32 -12.10 15.45
C PRO A 146 5.92 -12.11 14.83
N ALA A 147 5.62 -13.08 13.97
CA ALA A 147 4.32 -13.16 13.30
C ALA A 147 3.19 -13.44 14.30
N LYS A 148 3.45 -14.29 15.32
CA LYS A 148 2.45 -14.63 16.35
C LYS A 148 2.22 -13.52 17.35
N VAL A 149 3.21 -12.66 17.56
CA VAL A 149 3.09 -11.50 18.48
C VAL A 149 2.16 -10.46 17.88
N ASP A 150 2.33 -10.15 16.59
CA ASP A 150 1.45 -9.23 15.86
C ASP A 150 0.00 -9.74 15.77
N GLU A 151 -0.20 -10.99 15.35
CA GLU A 151 -1.56 -11.54 15.18
C GLU A 151 -2.41 -11.53 16.45
N ARG A 152 -1.78 -11.67 17.62
CA ARG A 152 -2.49 -11.76 18.91
C ARG A 152 -2.70 -10.41 19.60
N HIS A 153 -1.78 -9.47 19.39
CA HIS A 153 -1.69 -8.26 20.20
C HIS A 153 -1.52 -6.98 19.39
N ASP A 154 -1.48 -7.07 18.05
CA ASP A 154 -1.31 -5.92 17.16
C ASP A 154 -0.03 -5.12 17.48
N ILE A 155 1.02 -5.86 17.87
CA ILE A 155 2.38 -5.36 18.14
C ILE A 155 3.28 -5.82 16.99
N GLU A 156 3.63 -4.89 16.10
CA GLU A 156 4.42 -5.18 14.91
C GLU A 156 5.93 -5.05 15.17
N LEU A 157 6.59 -6.18 15.50
CA LEU A 157 8.05 -6.17 15.66
C LEU A 157 8.73 -5.84 14.32
N ALA A 158 9.73 -4.96 14.32
CA ALA A 158 10.52 -4.55 13.16
C ALA A 158 11.23 -5.72 12.46
N ARG A 159 11.49 -6.82 13.18
CA ARG A 159 12.03 -8.08 12.64
C ARG A 159 10.97 -9.02 12.04
N ARG A 160 9.69 -8.65 12.04
CA ARG A 160 8.57 -9.48 11.54
C ARG A 160 8.81 -10.07 10.17
N HIS A 161 9.28 -9.25 9.24
CA HIS A 161 9.46 -9.66 7.85
C HIS A 161 10.86 -10.19 7.53
N TYR A 162 11.80 -10.11 8.48
CA TYR A 162 13.22 -10.39 8.24
C TYR A 162 13.82 -11.18 9.40
N GLU A 163 14.06 -12.47 9.15
CA GLU A 163 14.61 -13.39 10.15
C GLU A 163 16.12 -13.52 9.96
N ARG A 164 16.92 -13.02 10.91
CA ARG A 164 18.37 -13.23 10.87
C ARG A 164 18.69 -14.68 11.24
N ARG A 165 19.53 -15.33 10.46
CA ARG A 165 20.14 -16.62 10.81
C ARG A 165 21.61 -16.46 11.21
N PRO A 166 22.11 -17.31 12.12
CA PRO A 166 23.51 -17.30 12.51
C PRO A 166 24.40 -17.74 11.33
N VAL A 167 25.63 -17.23 11.32
CA VAL A 167 26.66 -17.61 10.36
C VAL A 167 27.31 -18.91 10.83
N PRO A 168 27.41 -19.97 10.01
CA PRO A 168 28.19 -21.16 10.35
C PRO A 168 29.68 -20.83 10.55
N ALA A 169 30.33 -21.47 11.51
CA ALA A 169 31.73 -21.21 11.85
C ALA A 169 32.76 -21.87 10.91
N ASP A 170 32.36 -22.36 9.74
CA ASP A 170 33.17 -23.17 8.83
C ASP A 170 33.92 -22.38 7.74
N LEU A 171 34.93 -23.02 7.13
CA LEU A 171 35.93 -22.40 6.25
C LEU A 171 35.42 -22.01 4.84
N ASP A 172 34.20 -22.42 4.43
CA ASP A 172 33.60 -22.06 3.14
C ASP A 172 32.21 -21.43 3.31
N THR A 173 32.12 -20.43 4.20
CA THR A 173 30.88 -19.72 4.51
C THR A 173 30.22 -19.13 3.26
N ILE A 174 31.00 -18.59 2.31
CA ILE A 174 30.45 -17.94 1.10
C ILE A 174 29.88 -18.98 0.13
N GLY A 175 30.59 -20.09 -0.12
CA GLY A 175 30.09 -21.18 -0.96
C GLY A 175 28.78 -21.73 -0.42
N TRP A 176 28.75 -22.02 0.88
CA TRP A 176 27.54 -22.49 1.57
C TRP A 176 26.38 -21.50 1.46
N LEU A 177 26.61 -20.20 1.68
CA LEU A 177 25.57 -19.17 1.58
C LEU A 177 24.99 -19.06 0.17
N ASN A 178 25.85 -19.16 -0.86
CA ASN A 178 25.41 -19.15 -2.25
C ASN A 178 24.50 -20.35 -2.54
N ASP A 179 24.83 -21.54 -2.02
CA ASP A 179 24.00 -22.74 -2.13
C ASP A 179 22.66 -22.60 -1.38
N GLN A 180 22.64 -21.95 -0.21
CA GLN A 180 21.39 -21.68 0.52
C GLN A 180 20.47 -20.71 -0.24
N ILE A 181 21.03 -19.69 -0.90
CA ILE A 181 20.26 -18.80 -1.79
C ILE A 181 19.74 -19.55 -3.00
N HIS A 182 20.59 -20.37 -3.63
CA HIS A 182 20.21 -21.14 -4.81
C HIS A 182 19.10 -22.15 -4.49
N SER A 183 19.17 -22.82 -3.34
CA SER A 183 18.15 -23.77 -2.87
C SER A 183 16.88 -23.12 -2.31
N GLY A 184 16.83 -21.79 -2.21
CA GLY A 184 15.67 -21.04 -1.70
C GLY A 184 15.50 -21.08 -0.17
N LYS A 185 16.46 -21.66 0.56
CA LYS A 185 16.44 -21.72 2.04
C LYS A 185 16.87 -20.41 2.70
N LEU A 186 17.60 -19.58 1.96
CA LEU A 186 18.05 -18.26 2.35
C LEU A 186 17.59 -17.25 1.30
N PHE A 187 17.06 -16.11 1.72
CA PHE A 187 16.62 -15.07 0.79
C PHE A 187 17.80 -14.21 0.31
N ALA A 188 18.69 -13.82 1.23
CA ALA A 188 19.86 -13.02 0.93
C ALA A 188 20.93 -13.11 2.04
N TYR A 189 22.14 -12.63 1.73
CA TYR A 189 23.11 -12.27 2.77
C TYR A 189 23.77 -10.91 2.51
N PHE A 190 24.22 -10.29 3.59
CA PHE A 190 25.05 -9.09 3.57
C PHE A 190 26.48 -9.43 3.96
N VAL A 191 27.43 -8.78 3.32
CA VAL A 191 28.82 -8.71 3.76
C VAL A 191 29.09 -7.25 4.12
N ILE A 192 29.63 -7.02 5.31
CA ILE A 192 30.06 -5.69 5.77
C ILE A 192 31.59 -5.70 5.73
N GLY A 193 32.18 -4.70 5.06
CA GLY A 193 33.63 -4.52 4.98
C GLY A 193 34.28 -4.25 6.35
N PRO A 194 35.62 -4.30 6.44
CA PRO A 194 36.34 -4.09 7.70
C PRO A 194 36.25 -2.65 8.23
N ASP A 195 36.07 -1.65 7.36
CA ASP A 195 35.92 -0.24 7.74
C ASP A 195 34.76 0.43 6.96
N PRO A 196 33.50 0.15 7.34
CA PRO A 196 32.32 0.74 6.69
C PRO A 196 32.19 2.25 6.96
N VAL A 197 32.92 2.78 7.96
CA VAL A 197 32.90 4.20 8.32
C VAL A 197 33.68 5.02 7.30
N THR A 198 34.84 4.54 6.86
CA THR A 198 35.66 5.27 5.88
C THR A 198 35.28 4.97 4.43
N SER A 199 34.91 3.73 4.10
CA SER A 199 34.67 3.27 2.73
C SER A 199 33.55 2.23 2.67
N ASP A 200 32.93 2.05 1.50
CA ASP A 200 32.01 0.94 1.21
C ASP A 200 32.72 -0.29 0.64
N GLU A 201 34.05 -0.27 0.56
CA GLU A 201 34.85 -1.36 0.06
C GLU A 201 34.62 -2.66 0.85
N GLY A 202 34.29 -3.73 0.14
CA GLY A 202 33.99 -5.04 0.74
C GLY A 202 32.51 -5.21 1.15
N CYS A 203 31.70 -4.15 1.17
CA CYS A 203 30.27 -4.25 1.44
C CYS A 203 29.52 -4.86 0.25
N ARG A 204 28.71 -5.89 0.48
CA ARG A 204 27.95 -6.59 -0.57
C ARG A 204 26.57 -7.01 -0.08
N TYR A 205 25.59 -6.97 -0.98
CA TYR A 205 24.29 -7.61 -0.82
C TYR A 205 24.13 -8.66 -1.92
N VAL A 206 23.83 -9.90 -1.53
CA VAL A 206 23.72 -11.03 -2.46
C VAL A 206 22.35 -11.68 -2.30
N SER A 207 21.60 -11.77 -3.41
CA SER A 207 20.26 -12.39 -3.48
C SER A 207 19.96 -12.84 -4.91
N ASN A 208 19.11 -13.86 -5.05
CA ASN A 208 18.57 -14.30 -6.35
C ASN A 208 17.38 -13.44 -6.82
N ASN A 209 16.82 -12.59 -5.94
CA ASN A 209 15.66 -11.77 -6.21
C ASN A 209 15.96 -10.29 -5.92
N LEU A 210 16.39 -9.55 -6.94
CA LEU A 210 16.74 -8.12 -6.83
C LEU A 210 15.53 -7.17 -7.00
N THR A 211 14.36 -7.69 -7.35
CA THR A 211 13.14 -6.87 -7.48
C THR A 211 12.46 -6.66 -6.13
N ASP A 212 12.56 -7.63 -5.22
CA ASP A 212 12.17 -7.48 -3.81
C ASP A 212 13.29 -6.73 -3.04
N ARG A 213 13.12 -5.40 -2.91
CA ARG A 213 14.10 -4.51 -2.27
C ARG A 213 13.86 -4.32 -0.77
N GLY A 214 12.84 -4.96 -0.20
CA GLY A 214 12.41 -4.72 1.17
C GLY A 214 13.52 -4.93 2.19
N LEU A 215 14.11 -6.13 2.20
CA LEU A 215 15.19 -6.49 3.14
C LEU A 215 16.41 -5.58 2.99
N ARG A 216 16.86 -5.35 1.75
CA ARG A 216 18.00 -4.48 1.46
C ARG A 216 17.78 -3.08 2.02
N ASN A 217 16.64 -2.48 1.70
CA ASN A 217 16.31 -1.13 2.18
C ASN A 217 16.11 -1.08 3.70
N TRP A 218 15.55 -2.14 4.30
CA TRP A 218 15.35 -2.23 5.75
C TRP A 218 16.68 -2.29 6.51
N PHE A 219 17.62 -3.14 6.06
CA PHE A 219 18.93 -3.27 6.71
C PHE A 219 19.84 -2.07 6.40
N SER A 220 19.95 -1.66 5.13
CA SER A 220 20.81 -0.55 4.71
C SER A 220 20.43 0.76 5.40
N ARG A 221 19.14 1.10 5.55
CA ARG A 221 18.74 2.33 6.27
C ARG A 221 19.25 2.38 7.70
N ARG A 222 19.22 1.23 8.42
CA ARG A 222 19.70 1.14 9.80
C ARG A 222 21.21 1.19 9.88
N ALA A 223 21.89 0.41 9.04
CA ALA A 223 23.35 0.41 8.95
C ALA A 223 23.90 1.79 8.55
N GLU A 224 23.29 2.46 7.58
CA GLU A 224 23.67 3.80 7.13
C GLU A 224 23.50 4.86 8.21
N ARG A 225 22.43 4.78 9.02
CA ARG A 225 22.24 5.68 10.16
C ARG A 225 23.41 5.57 11.15
N ILE A 226 23.73 4.34 11.56
CA ILE A 226 24.82 4.06 12.51
C ILE A 226 26.19 4.48 11.96
N VAL A 227 26.47 4.13 10.70
CA VAL A 227 27.72 4.53 10.03
C VAL A 227 27.83 6.06 9.94
N ARG A 228 26.71 6.75 9.68
CA ARG A 228 26.67 8.21 9.60
C ARG A 228 26.95 8.85 10.96
N GLU A 229 26.38 8.33 12.04
CA GLU A 229 26.68 8.76 13.41
C GLU A 229 28.19 8.66 13.71
N HIS A 230 28.82 7.52 13.38
CA HIS A 230 30.28 7.35 13.55
C HIS A 230 31.11 8.31 12.68
N ARG A 231 30.65 8.61 11.45
CA ARG A 231 31.31 9.60 10.58
C ARG A 231 31.24 11.01 11.17
N MET A 232 30.12 11.37 11.81
CA MET A 232 29.95 12.67 12.48
C MET A 232 30.89 12.80 13.68
N GLU A 233 30.92 11.78 14.54
CA GLU A 233 31.82 11.73 15.70
C GLU A 233 33.29 11.89 15.28
N ARG A 234 33.72 11.14 14.26
CA ARG A 234 35.10 11.19 13.76
C ARG A 234 35.46 12.52 13.08
N SER A 235 34.48 13.20 12.50
CA SER A 235 34.68 14.52 11.89
C SER A 235 34.56 15.68 12.89
N GLY A 236 34.25 15.38 14.16
CA GLY A 236 34.09 16.39 15.21
C GLY A 236 32.82 17.22 15.06
N VAL A 237 31.84 16.75 14.28
CA VAL A 237 30.53 17.39 14.16
C VAL A 237 29.71 16.99 15.38
N ALA A 238 29.31 17.96 16.21
CA ALA A 238 28.44 17.70 17.35
C ALA A 238 27.09 17.13 16.87
N PRO A 239 26.50 16.12 17.55
CA PRO A 239 25.22 15.52 17.17
C PRO A 239 24.11 16.55 16.92
N ASP A 240 23.95 17.51 17.84
CA ASP A 240 22.96 18.60 17.72
C ASP A 240 23.15 19.43 16.45
N THR A 241 24.41 19.64 16.03
CA THR A 241 24.72 20.38 14.80
C THR A 241 24.38 19.54 13.57
N ALA A 242 24.65 18.23 13.61
CA ALA A 242 24.31 17.33 12.51
C ALA A 242 22.79 17.19 12.32
N ASP A 243 22.05 17.07 13.43
CA ASP A 243 20.59 17.03 13.43
C ASP A 243 20.00 18.33 12.90
N TRP A 244 20.55 19.47 13.33
CA TRP A 244 20.15 20.78 12.81
C TRP A 244 20.44 20.93 11.31
N ILE A 245 21.60 20.48 10.81
CA ILE A 245 21.93 20.50 9.37
C ILE A 245 20.98 19.61 8.56
N GLN A 246 20.56 18.48 9.13
CA GLN A 246 19.65 17.52 8.47
C GLN A 246 18.18 17.86 8.62
N ALA A 247 17.82 18.77 9.53
CA ALA A 247 16.46 19.18 9.75
C ALA A 247 15.86 19.70 8.44
N SER A 248 14.85 18.98 7.94
CA SER A 248 14.07 19.39 6.79
C SER A 248 13.29 20.66 7.10
N LEU A 249 13.33 21.64 6.20
CA LEU A 249 12.39 22.75 6.22
C LEU A 249 11.02 22.23 5.77
N ALA A 250 10.15 21.92 6.72
CA ALA A 250 8.79 21.49 6.45
C ALA A 250 7.88 22.71 6.23
N PHE A 251 7.32 22.82 5.03
CA PHE A 251 6.20 23.75 4.78
C PHE A 251 4.90 23.04 5.13
N GLU A 252 4.23 23.54 6.17
CA GLU A 252 2.92 23.01 6.52
C GLU A 252 1.86 23.50 5.53
N ALA A 253 1.19 22.56 4.85
CA ALA A 253 0.14 22.90 3.91
C ALA A 253 -1.10 23.42 4.68
N ARG A 254 -1.49 24.64 4.37
CA ARG A 254 -2.71 25.29 4.86
C ARG A 254 -3.57 25.71 3.67
N LYS A 255 -4.90 25.64 3.83
CA LYS A 255 -5.84 26.14 2.84
C LYS A 255 -6.48 27.44 3.34
N ILE A 256 -6.96 28.25 2.42
CA ILE A 256 -7.76 29.44 2.75
C ILE A 256 -9.22 29.09 2.44
N ASP A 257 -10.12 29.37 3.37
CA ASP A 257 -11.55 29.18 3.19
C ASP A 257 -12.18 30.30 2.32
N GLU A 258 -13.48 30.22 2.05
CA GLU A 258 -14.18 31.24 1.24
C GLU A 258 -14.23 32.63 1.91
N ARG A 259 -13.91 32.72 3.20
CA ARG A 259 -13.92 33.95 4.01
C ARG A 259 -12.53 34.57 4.14
N GLY A 260 -11.49 33.88 3.67
CA GLY A 260 -10.10 34.32 3.79
C GLY A 260 -9.38 33.79 5.04
N ASP A 261 -10.02 32.93 5.82
CA ASP A 261 -9.45 32.34 7.02
C ASP A 261 -8.56 31.14 6.66
N VAL A 262 -7.40 31.06 7.33
CA VAL A 262 -6.44 29.97 7.13
C VAL A 262 -6.89 28.75 7.92
N GLU A 263 -7.28 27.69 7.24
CA GLU A 263 -7.67 26.41 7.82
C GLU A 263 -6.62 25.32 7.56
N GLU A 264 -6.58 24.34 8.46
CA GLU A 264 -5.79 23.13 8.25
C GLU A 264 -6.36 22.29 7.09
N VAL A 265 -5.47 21.75 6.27
CA VAL A 265 -5.84 20.82 5.21
C VAL A 265 -6.20 19.48 5.85
N LYS A 266 -7.49 19.16 5.92
CA LYS A 266 -7.96 17.87 6.42
C LYS A 266 -7.67 16.78 5.38
N ASP A 267 -7.49 15.53 5.79
CA ASP A 267 -7.23 14.43 4.84
C ASP A 267 -8.38 14.25 3.83
N ARG A 268 -9.62 14.54 4.24
CA ARG A 268 -10.78 14.65 3.34
C ARG A 268 -10.53 15.61 2.17
N ASP A 269 -9.86 16.73 2.41
CA ASP A 269 -9.57 17.74 1.38
C ASP A 269 -8.53 17.23 0.38
N LYS A 270 -7.50 16.49 0.85
CA LYS A 270 -6.52 15.82 -0.03
C LYS A 270 -7.19 14.79 -0.93
N PHE A 271 -8.10 13.99 -0.39
CA PHE A 271 -8.84 12.98 -1.17
C PHE A 271 -9.83 13.61 -2.16
N ARG A 272 -10.48 14.73 -1.81
CA ARG A 272 -11.36 15.47 -2.74
C ARG A 272 -10.62 15.92 -4.01
N GLN A 273 -9.32 16.19 -3.94
CA GLN A 273 -8.51 16.54 -5.11
C GLN A 273 -8.44 15.42 -6.15
N PHE A 274 -8.57 14.14 -5.76
CA PHE A 274 -8.55 13.00 -6.68
C PHE A 274 -9.91 12.70 -7.32
N VAL A 275 -11.01 13.22 -6.77
CA VAL A 275 -12.37 12.98 -7.29
C VAL A 275 -12.52 13.39 -8.76
N PRO A 276 -12.06 14.58 -9.21
CA PRO A 276 -12.10 14.96 -10.63
C PRO A 276 -11.30 14.04 -11.54
N LEU A 277 -10.16 13.52 -11.06
CA LEU A 277 -9.30 12.60 -11.84
C LEU A 277 -10.01 11.25 -12.05
N ILE A 278 -10.58 10.69 -10.98
CA ILE A 278 -11.39 9.47 -11.04
C ILE A 278 -12.61 9.67 -11.95
N PHE A 279 -13.29 10.81 -11.83
CA PHE A 279 -14.44 11.15 -12.65
C PHE A 279 -14.10 11.23 -14.14
N THR A 280 -13.03 11.95 -14.48
CA THR A 280 -12.59 12.10 -15.87
C THR A 280 -12.21 10.76 -16.47
N TYR A 281 -11.53 9.92 -15.70
CA TYR A 281 -11.18 8.56 -16.11
C TYR A 281 -12.41 7.67 -16.32
N LEU A 282 -13.37 7.70 -15.38
CA LEU A 282 -14.64 6.97 -15.51
C LEU A 282 -15.43 7.44 -16.73
N LEU A 283 -15.44 8.75 -17.02
CA LEU A 283 -16.12 9.30 -18.19
C LEU A 283 -15.46 8.87 -19.50
N TRP A 284 -14.13 8.90 -19.56
CA TRP A 284 -13.40 8.39 -20.72
C TRP A 284 -13.72 6.91 -20.97
N LEU A 285 -13.69 6.10 -19.91
CA LEU A 285 -13.97 4.68 -19.98
C LEU A 285 -15.44 4.42 -20.38
N ALA A 286 -16.38 5.21 -19.84
CA ALA A 286 -17.80 5.21 -20.22
C ALA A 286 -18.02 5.42 -21.71
N VAL A 287 -17.45 6.50 -22.23
CA VAL A 287 -17.58 6.89 -23.64
C VAL A 287 -16.99 5.80 -24.52
N PHE A 288 -15.81 5.30 -24.18
CA PHE A 288 -15.12 4.28 -24.97
C PHE A 288 -15.86 2.94 -25.00
N THR A 289 -16.31 2.44 -23.83
CA THR A 289 -17.07 1.18 -23.74
C THR A 289 -18.41 1.27 -24.46
N SER A 290 -19.15 2.38 -24.31
CA SER A 290 -20.44 2.58 -24.99
C SER A 290 -20.27 2.71 -26.50
N SER A 291 -19.19 3.39 -26.92
CA SER A 291 -18.82 3.51 -28.33
C SER A 291 -18.48 2.17 -28.96
N GLN A 292 -17.74 1.32 -28.24
CA GLN A 292 -17.41 -0.03 -28.70
C GLN A 292 -18.64 -0.93 -28.81
N MET A 293 -19.60 -0.81 -27.88
CA MET A 293 -20.89 -1.50 -28.00
C MET A 293 -21.62 -1.10 -29.28
N LEU A 294 -21.66 0.19 -29.61
CA LEU A 294 -22.32 0.70 -30.82
C LEU A 294 -21.70 0.17 -32.11
N ILE A 295 -20.36 0.15 -32.22
CA ILE A 295 -19.68 -0.39 -33.41
C ILE A 295 -19.99 -1.88 -33.55
N THR A 296 -19.82 -2.64 -32.46
CA THR A 296 -19.99 -4.09 -32.47
C THR A 296 -21.40 -4.47 -32.91
N SER A 297 -22.42 -3.85 -32.32
CA SER A 297 -23.82 -4.12 -32.71
C SER A 297 -24.13 -3.70 -34.14
N THR A 298 -23.57 -2.58 -34.60
CA THR A 298 -23.76 -2.11 -35.98
C THR A 298 -23.15 -3.08 -37.01
N ILE A 299 -21.98 -3.63 -36.72
CA ILE A 299 -21.32 -4.61 -37.60
C ILE A 299 -22.07 -5.95 -37.58
N GLU A 300 -22.50 -6.41 -36.40
CA GLU A 300 -23.28 -7.66 -36.26
C GLU A 300 -24.57 -7.60 -37.07
N GLU A 301 -25.33 -6.50 -36.99
CA GLU A 301 -26.56 -6.34 -37.77
C GLU A 301 -26.33 -6.27 -39.28
N LYS A 302 -25.25 -5.61 -39.71
CA LYS A 302 -24.84 -5.57 -41.12
C LYS A 302 -24.47 -6.96 -41.63
N SER A 303 -23.77 -7.76 -40.81
CA SER A 303 -23.36 -9.13 -41.15
C SER A 303 -24.53 -10.13 -41.12
N ALA A 304 -25.53 -9.93 -40.27
CA ALA A 304 -26.63 -10.88 -40.07
C ALA A 304 -27.80 -10.68 -41.06
N ARG A 305 -27.72 -9.70 -41.99
CA ARG A 305 -28.80 -9.31 -42.93
C ARG A 305 -30.12 -8.91 -42.22
N ILE A 306 -30.07 -8.66 -40.92
CA ILE A 306 -31.22 -8.24 -40.09
C ILE A 306 -31.71 -6.84 -40.51
N MET A 307 -30.81 -5.99 -41.03
CA MET A 307 -31.19 -4.69 -41.61
C MET A 307 -32.21 -4.79 -42.75
N GLU A 308 -32.21 -5.84 -43.58
CA GLU A 308 -33.18 -5.97 -44.69
C GLU A 308 -34.62 -6.16 -44.18
N ILE A 309 -34.79 -6.81 -43.02
CA ILE A 309 -36.09 -7.03 -42.40
C ILE A 309 -36.55 -5.78 -41.64
N LEU A 310 -35.64 -5.11 -40.91
CA LEU A 310 -35.97 -3.92 -40.09
C LEU A 310 -36.27 -2.66 -40.92
N VAL A 311 -35.56 -2.44 -42.03
CA VAL A 311 -35.76 -1.26 -42.90
C VAL A 311 -37.09 -1.31 -43.66
N SER A 312 -37.73 -2.48 -43.77
CA SER A 312 -39.09 -2.60 -44.32
C SER A 312 -40.18 -2.03 -43.38
N SER A 313 -39.84 -1.78 -42.11
CA SER A 313 -40.81 -1.42 -41.06
C SER A 313 -40.57 -0.05 -40.43
N VAL A 314 -39.36 0.52 -40.52
CA VAL A 314 -38.97 1.81 -39.92
C VAL A 314 -37.91 2.51 -40.80
N SER A 315 -37.85 3.84 -40.80
CA SER A 315 -36.85 4.60 -41.57
C SER A 315 -35.40 4.39 -41.06
N PRO A 316 -34.37 4.44 -41.93
CA PRO A 316 -32.98 4.27 -41.52
C PRO A 316 -32.49 5.30 -40.48
N GLU A 317 -32.98 6.53 -40.54
CA GLU A 317 -32.63 7.60 -39.61
C GLU A 317 -33.17 7.33 -38.21
N GLU A 318 -34.45 6.93 -38.09
CA GLU A 318 -35.07 6.53 -36.83
C GLU A 318 -34.43 5.28 -36.23
N LEU A 319 -34.00 4.34 -37.09
CA LEU A 319 -33.26 3.15 -36.67
C LEU A 319 -31.94 3.53 -36.00
N MET A 320 -31.15 4.40 -36.66
CA MET A 320 -29.84 4.82 -36.15
C MET A 320 -29.94 5.69 -34.89
N LEU A 321 -30.85 6.67 -34.86
CA LEU A 321 -31.11 7.48 -33.68
C LEU A 321 -31.57 6.61 -32.50
N GLY A 322 -32.46 5.66 -32.78
CA GLY A 322 -32.92 4.70 -31.79
C GLY A 322 -31.77 3.88 -31.20
N LYS A 323 -30.87 3.36 -32.05
CA LYS A 323 -29.71 2.60 -31.61
C LYS A 323 -28.74 3.41 -30.75
N ILE A 324 -28.37 4.60 -31.21
CA ILE A 324 -27.49 5.51 -30.45
C ILE A 324 -28.10 5.80 -29.07
N ALA A 325 -29.40 6.09 -28.99
CA ALA A 325 -30.08 6.31 -27.72
C ALA A 325 -30.15 5.06 -26.84
N GLY A 326 -30.40 3.87 -27.42
CA GLY A 326 -30.44 2.60 -26.68
C GLY A 326 -29.08 2.23 -26.08
N VAL A 327 -28.01 2.36 -26.85
CA VAL A 327 -26.64 2.10 -26.40
C VAL A 327 -26.17 3.15 -25.38
N ALA A 328 -26.55 4.42 -25.54
CA ALA A 328 -26.30 5.46 -24.53
C ALA A 328 -26.93 5.09 -23.17
N GLY A 329 -28.16 4.59 -23.19
CA GLY A 329 -28.84 4.10 -21.98
C GLY A 329 -28.11 2.93 -21.33
N ALA A 330 -27.66 1.95 -22.12
CA ALA A 330 -26.89 0.81 -21.61
C ALA A 330 -25.54 1.27 -21.01
N GLY A 331 -24.87 2.22 -21.67
CA GLY A 331 -23.64 2.85 -21.19
C GLY A 331 -23.79 3.56 -19.84
N LEU A 332 -24.89 4.28 -19.64
CA LEU A 332 -25.22 4.91 -18.35
C LEU A 332 -25.39 3.88 -17.23
N ILE A 333 -26.01 2.73 -17.50
CA ILE A 333 -26.12 1.65 -16.51
C ILE A 333 -24.75 1.10 -16.15
N VAL A 334 -23.88 0.86 -17.14
CA VAL A 334 -22.53 0.35 -16.90
C VAL A 334 -21.78 1.28 -15.95
N VAL A 335 -21.78 2.56 -16.27
CA VAL A 335 -20.91 3.50 -15.59
C VAL A 335 -21.50 3.97 -14.28
N GLY A 336 -22.82 4.11 -14.20
CA GLY A 336 -23.52 4.35 -12.93
C GLY A 336 -23.24 3.24 -11.93
N SER A 337 -23.20 1.98 -12.38
CA SER A 337 -22.86 0.85 -11.52
C SER A 337 -21.40 0.90 -11.06
N TRP A 338 -20.45 1.18 -11.97
CA TRP A 338 -19.03 1.30 -11.62
C TRP A 338 -18.75 2.48 -10.69
N ALA A 339 -19.36 3.64 -10.92
CA ALA A 339 -19.27 4.78 -10.04
C ALA A 339 -19.79 4.41 -8.64
N THR A 340 -20.97 3.79 -8.56
CA THR A 340 -21.57 3.36 -7.28
C THR A 340 -20.64 2.40 -6.51
N ILE A 341 -20.07 1.40 -7.20
CA ILE A 341 -19.15 0.44 -6.58
C ILE A 341 -17.87 1.13 -6.11
N LEU A 342 -17.27 1.98 -6.95
CA LEU A 342 -16.01 2.65 -6.63
C LEU A 342 -16.17 3.62 -5.45
N PHE A 343 -17.19 4.46 -5.47
CA PHE A 343 -17.46 5.40 -4.37
C PHE A 343 -17.90 4.67 -3.10
N GLY A 344 -18.67 3.58 -3.21
CA GLY A 344 -18.99 2.70 -2.09
C GLY A 344 -17.74 2.09 -1.46
N ALA A 345 -16.80 1.60 -2.28
CA ALA A 345 -15.54 1.05 -1.81
C ALA A 345 -14.70 2.11 -1.09
N ILE A 346 -14.58 3.33 -1.66
CA ILE A 346 -13.87 4.46 -1.04
C ILE A 346 -14.49 4.85 0.32
N ALA A 347 -15.81 4.74 0.47
CA ALA A 347 -16.49 5.08 1.71
C ALA A 347 -16.43 3.97 2.79
N ILE A 348 -16.35 2.70 2.38
CA ILE A 348 -16.43 1.54 3.28
C ILE A 348 -15.04 1.05 3.70
N ILE A 349 -14.08 0.96 2.76
CA ILE A 349 -12.76 0.36 3.02
C ILE A 349 -12.01 1.05 4.18
N PRO A 350 -11.92 2.39 4.25
CA PRO A 350 -11.25 3.06 5.36
C PRO A 350 -11.87 2.72 6.72
N LYS A 351 -13.21 2.68 6.80
CA LYS A 351 -13.93 2.34 8.03
C LYS A 351 -13.66 0.92 8.51
N VAL A 352 -13.59 -0.03 7.57
CA VAL A 352 -13.21 -1.42 7.87
C VAL A 352 -11.76 -1.52 8.33
N MET A 353 -10.89 -0.62 7.86
CA MET A 353 -9.49 -0.51 8.27
C MET A 353 -9.27 0.37 9.51
N GLY A 354 -10.32 0.83 10.20
CA GLY A 354 -10.22 1.66 11.39
C GLY A 354 -9.90 3.14 11.15
N ALA A 355 -9.95 3.60 9.89
CA ALA A 355 -9.75 5.01 9.53
C ALA A 355 -11.10 5.75 9.39
N ASP A 356 -11.26 6.86 10.12
CA ASP A 356 -12.48 7.69 10.10
C ASP A 356 -12.39 8.79 9.03
N ILE A 357 -12.62 8.41 7.76
CA ILE A 357 -12.60 9.34 6.62
C ILE A 357 -13.98 9.38 5.95
N ASP A 358 -14.69 10.51 6.07
CA ASP A 358 -15.98 10.71 5.40
C ASP A 358 -15.81 11.29 3.98
N LEU A 359 -15.75 10.38 3.00
CA LEU A 359 -15.52 10.68 1.58
C LEU A 359 -16.79 10.63 0.71
N GLY A 360 -17.94 10.22 1.25
CA GLY A 360 -19.15 9.96 0.46
C GLY A 360 -19.80 11.23 -0.12
N GLY A 361 -19.66 12.37 0.56
CA GLY A 361 -20.39 13.60 0.22
C GLY A 361 -20.03 14.26 -1.11
N ALA A 362 -18.80 14.10 -1.61
CA ALA A 362 -18.37 14.73 -2.86
C ALA A 362 -18.86 13.98 -4.12
N ALA A 363 -19.06 12.66 -4.00
CA ALA A 363 -19.50 11.81 -5.10
C ALA A 363 -21.03 11.84 -5.33
N ALA A 364 -21.79 12.19 -4.29
CA ALA A 364 -23.24 12.26 -4.31
C ALA A 364 -23.78 13.66 -4.62
N ASP A 365 -22.91 14.63 -4.96
CA ASP A 365 -23.34 15.98 -5.33
C ASP A 365 -24.24 15.92 -6.59
N PRO A 366 -25.51 16.37 -6.52
CA PRO A 366 -26.41 16.35 -7.65
C PRO A 366 -25.88 17.11 -8.87
N LEU A 367 -25.14 18.21 -8.68
CA LEU A 367 -24.58 18.98 -9.78
C LEU A 367 -23.48 18.18 -10.48
N PHE A 368 -22.64 17.51 -9.71
CA PHE A 368 -21.56 16.67 -10.22
C PHE A 368 -22.10 15.48 -11.03
N LEU A 369 -23.16 14.83 -10.55
CA LEU A 369 -23.86 13.75 -11.27
C LEU A 369 -24.55 14.26 -12.54
N ALA A 370 -25.17 15.43 -12.50
CA ALA A 370 -25.78 16.04 -13.68
C ALA A 370 -24.72 16.38 -14.74
N SER A 371 -23.59 16.96 -14.32
CA SER A 371 -22.43 17.19 -15.19
C SER A 371 -21.89 15.89 -15.78
N PHE A 372 -21.82 14.81 -15.00
CA PHE A 372 -21.39 13.50 -15.48
C PHE A 372 -22.25 13.01 -16.65
N VAL A 373 -23.57 12.98 -16.47
CA VAL A 373 -24.51 12.52 -17.49
C VAL A 373 -24.42 13.42 -18.73
N MET A 374 -24.34 14.73 -18.55
CA MET A 374 -24.23 15.68 -19.66
C MET A 374 -22.94 15.47 -20.47
N TYR A 375 -21.79 15.40 -19.81
CA TYR A 375 -20.50 15.19 -20.47
C TYR A 375 -20.39 13.80 -21.09
N PHE A 376 -20.96 12.77 -20.45
CA PHE A 376 -21.06 11.43 -21.04
C PHE A 376 -21.86 11.47 -22.34
N LEU A 377 -23.05 12.08 -22.35
CA LEU A 377 -23.90 12.15 -23.55
C LEU A 377 -23.19 12.91 -24.67
N LEU A 378 -22.57 14.07 -24.38
CA LEU A 378 -21.82 14.85 -25.36
C LEU A 378 -20.62 14.07 -25.92
N GLY A 379 -19.82 13.47 -25.04
CA GLY A 379 -18.66 12.67 -25.44
C GLY A 379 -19.05 11.42 -26.23
N TYR A 380 -20.09 10.71 -25.79
CA TYR A 380 -20.62 9.55 -26.48
C TYR A 380 -21.18 9.91 -27.85
N LEU A 381 -22.00 10.96 -27.98
CA LEU A 381 -22.54 11.39 -29.27
C LEU A 381 -21.43 11.81 -30.24
N PHE A 382 -20.41 12.51 -29.73
CA PHE A 382 -19.23 12.86 -30.52
C PHE A 382 -18.52 11.61 -31.06
N TYR A 383 -18.18 10.65 -30.19
CA TYR A 383 -17.53 9.41 -30.63
C TYR A 383 -18.44 8.53 -31.50
N ALA A 384 -19.72 8.42 -31.18
CA ALA A 384 -20.71 7.70 -31.97
C ALA A 384 -20.78 8.27 -33.40
N SER A 385 -20.76 9.59 -33.56
CA SER A 385 -20.77 10.21 -34.89
C SER A 385 -19.54 9.85 -35.73
N LEU A 386 -18.35 9.84 -35.12
CA LEU A 386 -17.10 9.44 -35.77
C LEU A 386 -17.13 7.96 -36.16
N LEU A 387 -17.59 7.11 -35.24
CA LEU A 387 -17.56 5.66 -35.41
C LEU A 387 -18.65 5.15 -36.35
N VAL A 388 -19.82 5.77 -36.37
CA VAL A 388 -20.83 5.52 -37.41
C VAL A 388 -20.29 5.93 -38.78
N GLY A 389 -19.57 7.06 -38.85
CA GLY A 389 -18.84 7.47 -40.05
C GLY A 389 -17.84 6.41 -40.54
N VAL A 390 -16.98 5.91 -39.66
CA VAL A 390 -16.00 4.84 -39.98
C VAL A 390 -16.69 3.51 -40.28
N GLY A 391 -17.69 3.11 -39.49
CA GLY A 391 -18.44 1.87 -39.65
C GLY A 391 -19.26 1.81 -40.96
N SER A 392 -19.56 2.97 -41.55
CA SER A 392 -20.12 3.03 -42.90
C SER A 392 -19.14 2.55 -43.98
N LEU A 393 -17.83 2.73 -43.75
CA LEU A 393 -16.75 2.40 -44.70
C LEU A 393 -16.24 0.96 -44.54
N CYS A 394 -16.31 0.38 -43.33
CA CYS A 394 -15.80 -0.98 -43.04
C CYS A 394 -16.87 -2.06 -43.32
N GLY A 395 -16.45 -3.19 -43.91
CA GLY A 395 -17.32 -4.32 -44.23
C GLY A 395 -17.34 -5.41 -43.16
N THR A 396 -16.28 -5.53 -42.37
CA THR A 396 -16.11 -6.60 -41.36
C THR A 396 -15.57 -6.11 -40.02
N LEU A 397 -15.83 -6.86 -38.95
CA LEU A 397 -15.33 -6.60 -37.58
C LEU A 397 -13.79 -6.50 -37.54
N LYS A 398 -13.10 -7.26 -38.41
CA LYS A 398 -11.64 -7.26 -38.52
C LYS A 398 -11.08 -6.01 -39.23
N GLU A 399 -11.84 -5.40 -40.12
CA GLU A 399 -11.48 -4.13 -40.79
C GLU A 399 -11.81 -2.89 -39.96
N ALA A 400 -12.75 -2.99 -39.02
CA ALA A 400 -13.07 -1.90 -38.09
C ALA A 400 -12.15 -1.88 -36.86
N GLN A 401 -11.46 -2.99 -36.56
CA GLN A 401 -10.56 -3.15 -35.40
C GLN A 401 -9.06 -2.99 -35.74
N ASN A 402 -8.69 -2.99 -37.03
CA ASN A 402 -7.35 -2.73 -37.54
C ASN A 402 -7.29 -1.32 -38.13
#